data_AF-A0A1L8CP29-F1
#
_entry.id   AF-A0A1L8CP29-F1
#
_cell.length_a   1.000
_cell.length_b   1.000
_cell.length_c   1.000
_cell.angle_alpha   90.00
_cell.angle_beta   90.00
_cell.angle_gamma   90.00
#
_symmetry.space_group_name_H-M   'P 1'
#
loop_
_entity.id
_entity.type
_entity.pdbx_description
1 polymer ?
#
loop_
_entity_poly.entity_id
_entity_poly.type
_entity_poly.pdbx_seq_one_letter_code
_entity_poly.pdbx_strand_id
1 'polypeptide(L)'
;MKRFLLVLLAMVFMIPAAQAVTRAEDIATTIILRGHACPGRTVSNVSESVDASGNKTIQATCPNGARYQVNVSASGRVSVQRLN
;
A
#
# COMPACT_ATOMS: atom_id res chain seq x y z
N MET A 1 29.36 -20.86 -41.89
CA MET A 1 28.07 -21.22 -41.23
C MET A 1 28.20 -21.39 -39.71
N LYS A 2 29.22 -22.09 -39.19
CA LYS A 2 29.42 -22.31 -37.74
C LYS A 2 29.65 -21.04 -36.89
N ARG A 3 30.26 -19.99 -37.46
CA ARG A 3 30.53 -18.71 -36.78
C ARG A 3 29.28 -17.85 -36.56
N PHE A 4 28.30 -17.90 -37.49
CA PHE A 4 27.03 -17.18 -37.34
C PHE A 4 26.15 -17.80 -36.24
N LEU A 5 26.21 -19.13 -36.07
CA LEU A 5 25.48 -19.83 -35.02
C LEU A 5 25.95 -19.43 -33.61
N LEU A 6 27.25 -19.21 -33.43
CA LEU A 6 27.84 -18.80 -32.15
C LEU A 6 27.45 -17.37 -31.74
N VAL A 7 27.31 -16.46 -32.71
CA VAL A 7 26.90 -15.07 -32.45
C VAL A 7 25.42 -15.00 -32.06
N LEU A 8 24.58 -15.81 -32.69
CA LEU A 8 23.15 -15.92 -32.36
C LEU A 8 22.93 -16.51 -30.96
N LEU A 9 23.75 -17.49 -30.55
CA LEU A 9 23.68 -18.07 -29.21
C LEU A 9 24.11 -17.07 -28.11
N ALA A 10 25.08 -16.20 -28.40
CA ALA A 10 25.55 -15.19 -27.46
C ALA A 10 24.53 -14.08 -27.21
N MET A 11 23.68 -13.74 -28.19
CA MET A 11 22.64 -12.72 -28.01
C MET A 11 21.52 -13.15 -27.05
N VAL A 12 21.23 -14.45 -26.94
CA VAL A 12 20.16 -14.95 -26.05
C VAL A 12 20.52 -14.74 -24.56
N PHE A 13 21.81 -14.69 -24.22
CA PHE A 13 22.29 -14.45 -22.86
C PHE A 13 22.35 -12.96 -22.47
N MET A 14 22.08 -12.03 -23.39
CA MET A 14 22.05 -10.60 -23.10
C MET A 14 20.65 -10.04 -22.81
N ILE A 15 19.64 -10.89 -22.70
CA ILE A 15 18.30 -10.43 -22.30
C ILE A 15 18.35 -10.19 -20.79
N PRO A 16 18.27 -8.92 -20.31
CA PRO A 16 18.17 -8.66 -18.89
C PRO A 16 16.90 -9.36 -18.41
N ALA A 17 17.02 -10.19 -17.37
CA ALA A 17 15.88 -10.70 -16.65
C ALA A 17 15.14 -9.49 -16.06
N ALA A 18 14.20 -8.95 -16.83
CA ALA A 18 13.28 -7.93 -16.38
C ALA A 18 12.44 -8.60 -15.30
N GLN A 19 12.90 -8.47 -14.06
CA GLN A 19 12.14 -8.84 -12.88
C GLN A 19 11.00 -7.84 -12.80
N ALA A 20 9.93 -8.14 -13.54
CA ALA A 20 8.64 -7.55 -13.34
C ALA A 20 8.28 -7.87 -11.89
N VAL A 21 8.36 -6.87 -11.03
CA VAL A 21 7.82 -6.90 -9.67
C VAL A 21 6.33 -7.22 -9.79
N THR A 22 5.99 -8.50 -9.67
CA THR A 22 4.64 -9.05 -9.87
C THR A 22 3.74 -8.90 -8.65
N ARG A 23 4.22 -8.21 -7.61
CA ARG A 23 3.42 -7.94 -6.42
C ARG A 23 3.61 -6.48 -6.06
N ALA A 24 2.51 -5.75 -6.07
CA ALA A 24 2.36 -4.67 -5.12
C ALA A 24 2.59 -5.30 -3.75
N GLU A 25 3.80 -5.15 -3.21
CA GLU A 25 4.01 -5.37 -1.79
C GLU A 25 3.09 -4.37 -1.11
N ASP A 26 1.99 -4.86 -0.52
CA ASP A 26 1.17 -4.08 0.38
C ASP A 26 2.09 -3.68 1.53
N ILE A 27 2.70 -2.50 1.40
CA ILE A 27 3.42 -1.84 2.47
C ILE A 27 2.34 -1.58 3.52
N ALA A 28 2.25 -2.48 4.49
CA ALA A 28 1.40 -2.32 5.67
C ALA A 28 1.88 -1.08 6.43
N THR A 29 1.36 0.07 6.03
CA THR A 29 1.73 1.35 6.59
C THR A 29 1.08 1.43 7.96
N THR A 30 1.88 1.22 9.01
CA THR A 30 1.41 1.36 10.38
C THR A 30 1.21 2.84 10.67
N ILE A 31 -0.05 3.29 10.68
CA ILE A 31 -0.40 4.67 11.01
C ILE A 31 -0.41 4.82 12.53
N ILE A 32 0.65 5.40 13.10
CA ILE A 32 0.74 5.71 14.53
C ILE A 32 0.04 7.05 14.78
N LEU A 33 -1.19 7.01 15.28
CA LEU A 33 -1.98 8.18 15.63
C LEU A 33 -1.46 8.83 16.93
N ARG A 34 -0.41 9.64 16.84
CA ARG A 34 0.08 10.42 17.99
C ARG A 34 -0.93 11.52 18.34
N GLY A 35 -1.48 11.49 19.55
CA GLY A 35 -2.44 12.49 20.06
C GLY A 35 -3.92 12.08 19.99
N HIS A 36 -4.25 10.94 19.38
CA HIS A 36 -5.59 10.37 19.43
C HIS A 36 -5.63 9.19 20.38
N ALA A 37 -6.40 9.29 21.46
CA ALA A 37 -6.53 8.22 22.43
C ALA A 37 -7.30 7.04 21.82
N CYS A 38 -6.58 6.04 21.34
CA CYS A 38 -7.07 4.73 20.94
C CYS A 38 -6.43 3.69 21.87
N PRO A 39 -6.98 3.48 23.08
CA PRO A 39 -6.40 2.56 24.04
C PRO A 39 -6.56 1.12 23.53
N GLY A 40 -5.49 0.33 23.58
CA GLY A 40 -5.46 -1.05 23.09
C GLY A 40 -4.60 -1.23 21.84
N ARG A 41 -4.35 -2.49 21.46
CA ARG A 41 -3.48 -2.85 20.31
C ARG A 41 -4.28 -3.14 19.03
N THR A 42 -5.60 -3.12 19.12
CA THR A 42 -6.52 -3.55 18.06
C THR A 42 -7.64 -2.54 17.87
N VAL A 43 -8.12 -2.42 16.64
CA VAL A 43 -9.31 -1.64 16.27
C VAL A 43 -10.34 -2.58 15.65
N SER A 44 -11.63 -2.24 15.77
CA SER A 44 -12.75 -3.00 15.26
C SER A 44 -13.58 -2.18 14.27
N ASN A 45 -14.49 -2.81 13.52
CA ASN A 45 -15.31 -2.16 12.49
C ASN A 45 -14.47 -1.36 11.49
N VAL A 46 -13.41 -1.98 10.97
CA VAL A 46 -12.56 -1.36 9.96
C VAL A 46 -13.30 -1.38 8.63
N SER A 47 -13.52 -0.21 8.05
CA SER A 47 -14.00 -0.08 6.67
C SER A 47 -12.96 0.71 5.86
N GLU A 48 -12.71 0.27 4.64
CA GLU A 48 -11.86 0.96 3.67
C GLU A 48 -12.68 1.24 2.42
N SER A 49 -12.60 2.46 1.92
CA SER A 49 -13.18 2.87 0.65
C SER A 49 -12.12 3.62 -0.15
N VAL A 50 -12.07 3.36 -1.46
CA VAL A 50 -11.17 4.05 -2.39
C VAL A 50 -12.03 4.71 -3.45
N ASP A 51 -11.82 6.00 -3.67
CA ASP A 51 -12.53 6.73 -4.71
C ASP A 51 -11.86 6.56 -6.09
N ALA A 52 -12.54 7.01 -7.15
CA ALA A 52 -12.02 6.94 -8.52
C ALA A 52 -10.74 7.80 -8.74
N SER A 53 -10.45 8.72 -7.81
CA SER A 53 -9.24 9.54 -7.84
C SER A 53 -8.06 8.90 -7.09
N GLY A 54 -8.26 7.72 -6.49
CA GLY A 54 -7.26 7.01 -5.71
C GLY A 54 -7.11 7.50 -4.27
N ASN A 55 -8.00 8.35 -3.77
CA ASN A 55 -8.02 8.69 -2.35
C ASN A 55 -8.65 7.54 -1.56
N LYS A 56 -8.03 7.22 -0.42
CA LYS A 56 -8.51 6.19 0.51
C LYS A 56 -9.15 6.83 1.73
N THR A 57 -10.29 6.30 2.14
CA THR A 57 -10.93 6.61 3.42
C THR A 57 -10.99 5.34 4.25
N ILE A 58 -10.38 5.36 5.42
CA ILE A 58 -10.36 4.24 6.36
C ILE A 58 -11.11 4.68 7.61
N GLN A 59 -12.14 3.96 8.02
CA GLN A 59 -12.80 4.18 9.30
C GLN A 59 -12.52 3.01 10.23
N ALA A 60 -12.31 3.30 11.51
CA ALA A 60 -12.07 2.27 12.52
C ALA A 60 -12.64 2.70 13.87
N THR A 61 -13.06 1.73 14.66
CA THR A 61 -13.53 1.92 16.04
C THR A 61 -12.46 1.43 17.02
N CYS A 62 -12.08 2.30 17.95
CA CYS A 62 -11.17 1.98 19.02
C CYS A 62 -11.87 1.22 20.16
N PRO A 63 -11.14 0.48 21.00
CA PRO A 63 -11.72 -0.27 22.13
C PRO A 63 -12.47 0.59 23.16
N ASN A 64 -12.17 1.89 23.25
CA ASN A 64 -12.93 2.86 24.05
C ASN A 64 -14.23 3.36 23.38
N GLY A 65 -14.61 2.80 22.23
CA GLY A 65 -15.77 3.23 21.44
C GLY A 65 -15.54 4.46 20.58
N ALA A 66 -14.37 5.11 20.66
CA ALA A 66 -14.08 6.25 19.80
C ALA A 66 -13.91 5.80 18.35
N ARG A 67 -14.61 6.45 17.42
CA ARG A 67 -14.48 6.19 15.99
C ARG A 67 -13.55 7.20 15.36
N TYR A 68 -12.73 6.74 14.42
CA TYR A 68 -11.80 7.57 13.68
C TYR A 68 -11.97 7.34 12.19
N GLN A 69 -11.84 8.42 11.42
CA GLN A 69 -11.71 8.41 9.99
C GLN A 69 -10.32 8.90 9.61
N VAL A 70 -9.62 8.11 8.83
CA VAL A 70 -8.32 8.39 8.26
C VAL A 70 -8.51 8.58 6.76
N ASN A 71 -8.26 9.78 6.25
CA ASN A 71 -8.29 10.06 4.83
C ASN A 71 -6.86 10.11 4.32
N VAL A 72 -6.55 9.32 3.31
CA VAL A 72 -5.26 9.27 2.62
C VAL A 72 -5.50 9.75 1.19
N SER A 73 -4.91 10.88 0.80
CA SER A 73 -5.00 11.33 -0.58
C SER A 73 -4.20 10.42 -1.51
N ALA A 74 -4.53 10.43 -2.80
CA ALA A 74 -3.71 9.76 -3.82
C ALA A 74 -2.24 10.25 -3.85
N SER A 75 -1.99 11.47 -3.35
CA SER A 75 -0.66 12.07 -3.17
C SER A 75 0.02 11.70 -1.85
N GLY A 76 -0.60 10.85 -1.01
CA GLY A 76 -0.04 10.36 0.24
C GLY A 76 -0.19 11.30 1.44
N ARG A 77 -1.01 12.36 1.36
CA ARG A 77 -1.34 13.19 2.53
C ARG A 77 -2.34 12.45 3.40
N VAL A 78 -2.05 12.37 4.70
CA VAL A 78 -2.90 11.71 5.68
C VAL A 78 -3.57 12.76 6.57
N SER A 79 -4.88 12.69 6.72
CA SER A 79 -5.63 13.43 7.73
C SER A 79 -6.46 12.48 8.58
N VAL A 80 -6.61 12.81 9.86
CA VAL A 80 -7.28 11.97 10.84
C VAL A 80 -8.30 12.82 11.57
N GLN A 81 -9.52 12.31 11.66
CA GLN A 81 -10.62 12.97 12.36
C GLN A 81 -11.33 11.97 13.25
N ARG A 82 -11.72 12.41 14.46
CA ARG A 82 -12.62 11.64 15.31
C ARG A 82 -14.05 11.80 14.81
N LEU A 83 -14.76 10.68 14.63
CA LEU A 83 -16.19 10.66 14.37
C LEU A 83 -16.91 10.62 15.72
N ASN A 84 -17.81 11.58 15.96
CA ASN A 84 -18.62 11.68 17.18
C ASN A 84 -19.70 10.59 17.22
#